data_AF-A0A919QB75-F1
#
_entry.id   AF-A0A919QB75-F1
#
_cell.length_a   1.000
_cell.length_b   1.000
_cell.length_c   1.000
_cell.angle_alpha   90.00
_cell.angle_beta   90.00
_cell.angle_gamma   90.00
#
_symmetry.space_group_name_H-M   'P 1'
#
loop_
_entity.id
_entity.type
_entity.pdbx_description
1 polymer ?
#
loop_
_entity_poly.entity_id
_entity_poly.type
_entity_poly.pdbx_seq_one_letter_code
_entity_poly.pdbx_strand_id
1 'polypeptide(L)'
;MPGQNYLYYDSTPNLGGPGDEASSVFNDTEDAWVLYDDSGYRDRRYCIRSGQYIGDLHHPAWKFGDKISSVLRLNTRSCAGYPTFN
;
A
#
# COMPACT_ATOMS: atom_id res chain seq x y z
N MET A 1 10.66 6.12 19.17
CA MET A 1 10.95 4.75 18.69
C MET A 1 10.97 4.84 17.17
N PRO A 2 12.05 4.45 16.48
CA PRO A 2 11.94 4.28 15.03
C PRO A 2 10.93 3.15 14.76
N GLY A 3 10.01 3.37 13.82
CA GLY A 3 9.00 2.38 13.46
C GLY A 3 9.61 1.14 12.80
N GLN A 4 8.90 0.02 12.83
CA GLN A 4 9.31 -1.19 12.10
C GLN A 4 8.94 -1.05 10.62
N ASN A 5 9.90 -1.33 9.74
CA ASN A 5 9.69 -1.32 8.30
C ASN A 5 9.50 -2.75 7.79
N TYR A 6 8.46 -2.96 7.00
CA TYR A 6 8.20 -4.22 6.29
C TYR A 6 8.41 -4.00 4.79
N LEU A 7 9.27 -4.82 4.19
CA LEU A 7 9.65 -4.70 2.78
C LEU A 7 9.00 -5.82 1.96
N TYR A 8 8.41 -5.45 0.83
CA TYR A 8 7.81 -6.38 -0.12
C TYR A 8 8.39 -6.13 -1.50
N TYR A 9 8.88 -7.19 -2.15
CA TYR A 9 9.50 -7.13 -3.48
C TYR A 9 8.58 -7.63 -4.59
N ASP A 10 7.60 -8.45 -4.22
CA ASP A 10 6.59 -9.03 -5.10
C ASP A 10 5.18 -8.94 -4.50
N SER A 11 4.19 -9.17 -5.34
CA SER A 11 2.77 -9.23 -4.94
C SER A 11 2.58 -10.26 -3.83
N THR A 12 2.01 -9.80 -2.71
CA THR A 12 1.79 -10.61 -1.52
C THR A 12 0.30 -10.63 -1.19
N PRO A 13 -0.39 -11.77 -1.33
CA PRO A 13 -1.84 -11.84 -1.16
C PRO A 13 -2.29 -11.86 0.31
N ASN A 14 -1.39 -12.06 1.26
CA ASN A 14 -1.69 -12.02 2.69
C ASN A 14 -0.44 -11.54 3.45
N LEU A 15 -0.51 -10.34 4.03
CA LEU A 15 0.57 -9.79 4.83
C LEU A 15 0.59 -10.33 6.26
N GLY A 16 -0.54 -10.83 6.78
CA GLY A 16 -0.72 -11.10 8.20
C GLY A 16 -0.74 -9.81 9.03
N GLY A 17 -0.28 -9.90 10.28
CA GLY A 17 -0.28 -8.76 11.23
C GLY A 17 0.56 -7.51 10.89
N PRO A 18 1.66 -7.57 10.12
CA PRO A 18 2.43 -6.38 9.72
C PRO A 18 1.61 -5.26 9.03
N GLY A 19 0.53 -5.64 8.36
CA GLY A 19 -0.38 -4.73 7.69
C GLY A 19 -1.21 -3.84 8.62
N ASP A 20 -1.41 -4.33 9.85
CA ASP A 20 -2.28 -3.74 10.87
C ASP A 20 -1.58 -2.66 11.71
N GLU A 21 -0.32 -2.33 11.37
CA GLU A 21 0.48 -1.32 12.08
C GLU A 21 1.03 -0.22 11.15
N ALA A 22 0.65 -0.28 9.86
CA ALA A 22 1.20 0.60 8.85
C ALA A 22 0.64 2.02 8.95
N SER A 23 1.51 2.96 9.33
CA SER A 23 1.19 4.41 9.39
C SER A 23 1.66 5.19 8.16
N SER A 24 2.64 4.65 7.41
CA SER A 24 3.19 5.26 6.21
C SER A 24 3.62 4.19 5.20
N VAL A 25 3.79 4.59 3.93
CA VAL A 25 4.25 3.71 2.86
C VAL A 25 5.11 4.47 1.86
N PHE A 26 6.15 3.81 1.36
CA PHE A 26 7.00 4.30 0.29
C PHE A 26 7.12 3.26 -0.80
N ASN A 27 6.98 3.68 -2.06
CA ASN A 27 7.28 2.83 -3.20
C ASN A 27 8.66 3.18 -3.78
N ASP A 28 9.66 2.36 -3.45
CA ASP A 28 11.03 2.50 -3.95
C ASP A 28 11.27 1.77 -5.29
N THR A 29 10.21 1.33 -5.97
CA THR A 29 10.31 0.57 -7.23
C THR A 29 9.88 1.42 -8.42
N GLU A 30 10.26 1.00 -9.63
CA GLU A 30 9.81 1.65 -10.88
C GLU A 30 8.33 1.41 -11.18
N ASP A 31 7.79 0.30 -10.68
CA ASP A 31 6.42 -0.11 -10.91
C ASP A 31 5.46 0.54 -9.90
N ALA A 32 4.23 0.77 -10.31
CA ALA A 32 3.18 1.16 -9.38
C ALA A 32 2.71 -0.03 -8.56
N TRP A 33 2.25 0.23 -7.34
CA TRP A 33 1.73 -0.78 -6.43
C TRP A 33 0.32 -0.44 -5.99
N VAL A 34 -0.46 -1.45 -5.66
CA VAL A 34 -1.80 -1.30 -5.09
C VAL A 34 -1.82 -1.94 -3.72
N LEU A 35 -2.22 -1.17 -2.73
CA LEU A 35 -2.45 -1.61 -1.36
C LEU A 35 -3.92 -1.95 -1.20
N TYR A 36 -4.24 -3.06 -0.56
CA TYR A 36 -5.59 -3.55 -0.36
C TYR A 36 -5.90 -3.73 1.12
N ASP A 37 -7.13 -3.40 1.50
CA ASP A 37 -7.67 -3.56 2.86
C ASP A 37 -7.76 -5.04 3.23
N ASP A 38 -8.26 -5.86 2.29
CA ASP A 38 -8.45 -7.30 2.50
C ASP A 38 -7.41 -8.15 1.78
N SER A 39 -7.18 -9.33 2.35
CA SER A 39 -6.36 -10.37 1.72
C SER A 39 -6.93 -10.81 0.36
N GLY A 40 -6.03 -11.24 -0.53
CA GLY A 40 -6.39 -11.67 -1.88
C GLY A 40 -6.82 -10.52 -2.80
N TYR A 41 -6.33 -9.31 -2.56
CA TYR A 41 -6.52 -8.13 -3.41
C TYR A 41 -7.98 -7.65 -3.47
N ARG A 42 -8.63 -7.53 -2.31
CA ARG A 42 -10.07 -7.27 -2.20
C ARG A 42 -10.40 -5.96 -1.50
N ASP A 43 -11.68 -5.60 -1.65
CA ASP A 43 -12.33 -4.45 -1.05
C ASP A 43 -11.65 -3.11 -1.43
N ARG A 44 -11.38 -2.26 -0.43
CA ARG A 44 -10.83 -0.93 -0.61
C ARG A 44 -9.36 -1.04 -0.98
N ARG A 45 -8.97 -0.19 -1.93
CA ARG A 45 -7.65 -0.25 -2.55
C ARG A 45 -7.17 1.12 -2.94
N TYR A 46 -5.87 1.35 -2.84
CA TYR A 46 -5.24 2.58 -3.29
C TYR A 46 -3.93 2.26 -3.99
N CYS A 47 -3.68 2.96 -5.10
CA CYS A 47 -2.45 2.84 -5.83
C CYS A 47 -1.43 3.89 -5.40
N ILE A 48 -0.17 3.46 -5.31
CA ILE A 48 1.01 4.28 -5.06
C ILE A 48 1.93 4.23 -6.27
N ARG A 49 2.29 5.39 -6.80
CA ARG A 49 3.18 5.51 -7.97
C ARG A 49 4.64 5.25 -7.57
N SER A 50 5.48 5.00 -8.57
CA SER A 50 6.93 4.94 -8.39
C SER A 50 7.45 6.20 -7.69
N GLY A 51 8.27 6.01 -6.65
CA GLY A 51 8.85 7.09 -5.85
C GLY A 51 7.86 7.83 -4.96
N GLN A 52 6.59 7.40 -4.87
CA GLN A 52 5.60 8.08 -4.04
C GLN A 52 5.74 7.66 -2.57
N TYR A 53 5.73 8.66 -1.70
CA TYR A 53 5.69 8.49 -0.25
C TYR A 53 4.36 9.01 0.31
N ILE A 54 3.68 8.20 1.13
CA ILE A 54 2.51 8.61 1.90
C ILE A 54 2.90 8.56 3.38
N GLY A 55 3.01 9.73 3.99
CA GLY A 55 3.47 9.87 5.38
C GLY A 55 2.39 9.64 6.44
N ASP A 56 1.12 9.73 6.07
CA ASP A 56 -0.02 9.52 6.98
C ASP A 56 -1.14 8.74 6.28
N LEU A 57 -1.19 7.43 6.50
CA LEU A 57 -2.24 6.55 6.01
C LEU A 57 -3.53 6.64 6.86
N HIS A 58 -3.47 7.18 8.07
CA HIS A 58 -4.63 7.35 8.95
C HIS A 58 -5.45 8.60 8.61
N HIS A 59 -4.95 9.45 7.71
CA HIS A 59 -5.62 10.68 7.31
C HIS A 59 -7.12 10.44 7.04
N PRO A 60 -8.04 11.31 7.55
CA PRO A 60 -9.48 11.05 7.53
C PRO A 60 -10.09 10.79 6.14
N ALA A 61 -9.44 11.25 5.08
CA ALA A 61 -9.85 10.99 3.69
C ALA A 61 -9.67 9.51 3.27
N TRP A 62 -8.68 8.83 3.85
CA TRP A 62 -8.29 7.47 3.47
C TRP A 62 -8.63 6.45 4.54
N LYS A 63 -8.36 6.77 5.82
CA LYS A 63 -8.51 5.84 6.97
C LYS A 63 -8.00 4.43 6.61
N PHE A 64 -6.81 4.38 6.04
CA PHE A 64 -6.23 3.18 5.42
C PHE A 64 -5.03 2.65 6.19
N GLY A 65 -4.53 3.41 7.17
CA GLY A 65 -3.58 2.89 8.14
C GLY A 65 -4.19 1.74 8.93
N ASP A 66 -3.34 0.80 9.32
CA ASP A 66 -3.68 -0.42 10.08
C ASP A 66 -4.64 -1.38 9.38
N LYS A 67 -4.64 -1.37 8.05
CA LYS A 67 -5.61 -2.13 7.26
C LYS A 67 -4.99 -2.87 6.09
N ILE A 68 -3.69 -2.80 5.88
CA ILE A 68 -3.10 -3.30 4.63
C ILE A 68 -2.96 -4.82 4.70
N SER A 69 -3.92 -5.59 4.21
CA SER A 69 -3.83 -7.06 4.24
C SER A 69 -3.20 -7.68 3.00
N SER A 70 -3.10 -6.96 1.89
CA SER A 70 -2.38 -7.44 0.69
C SER A 70 -1.82 -6.32 -0.18
N VAL A 71 -0.75 -6.63 -0.92
CA VAL A 71 -0.09 -5.70 -1.84
C VAL A 71 0.09 -6.34 -3.20
N LEU A 72 -0.22 -5.59 -4.26
CA LEU A 72 -0.11 -6.04 -5.64
C LEU A 72 0.85 -5.13 -6.38
N ARG A 73 1.90 -5.72 -6.95
CA ARG A 73 2.77 -5.02 -7.91
C ARG A 73 2.10 -4.98 -9.27
N LEU A 74 2.03 -3.81 -9.88
CA LEU A 74 1.58 -3.66 -11.26
C LEU A 74 2.75 -3.82 -12.21
N ASN A 75 2.52 -4.32 -13.42
CA ASN A 75 3.55 -4.36 -14.48
C ASN A 75 3.67 -3.02 -15.22
N THR A 76 3.31 -1.92 -14.58
CA THR A 76 3.30 -0.58 -15.17
C THR A 76 3.65 0.46 -14.11
N ARG A 77 4.18 1.61 -14.52
CA ARG A 77 4.44 2.76 -13.63
C ARG A 77 3.18 3.56 -13.27
N SER A 78 2.02 3.19 -13.82
CA SER A 78 0.78 3.98 -13.77
C SER A 78 -0.22 3.42 -12.79
N CYS A 79 -0.95 4.32 -12.14
CA CYS A 79 -2.12 3.99 -11.30
C CYS A 79 -3.45 4.05 -12.07
N ALA A 80 -3.40 4.05 -13.42
CA ALA A 80 -4.62 4.10 -14.23
C ALA A 80 -5.58 2.95 -13.87
N GLY A 81 -6.84 3.27 -13.59
CA GLY A 81 -7.86 2.31 -13.16
C GLY A 81 -7.93 2.07 -11.65
N TYR A 82 -7.07 2.74 -10.85
CA TYR A 82 -7.08 2.66 -9.40
C TYR A 82 -7.16 4.06 -8.77
N PRO A 83 -7.88 4.22 -7.64
CA PRO A 83 -7.82 5.47 -6.90
C PRO A 83 -6.43 5.64 -6.25
N THR A 84 -5.98 6.87 -6.09
CA THR A 84 -4.69 7.23 -5.45
C THR A 84 -4.93 8.06 -4.21
N PHE A 85 -3.93 8.14 -3.33
CA PHE A 85 -3.92 9.08 -2.21
C PHE A 85 -3.64 10.49 -2.76
N ASN A 86 -4.67 11.35 -2.86
CA ASN A 86 -4.60 12.69 -3.47
C ASN A 86 -5.11 13.82 -2.57
#